data_AF-A0A8T4M0R4-F1
#
_entry.id   AF-A0A8T4M0R4-F1
#
_cell.length_a   1.000
_cell.length_b   1.000
_cell.length_c   1.000
_cell.angle_alpha   90.00
_cell.angle_beta   90.00
_cell.angle_gamma   90.00
#
_symmetry.space_group_name_H-M   'P 1'
#
loop_
_entity.id
_entity.type
_entity.pdbx_description
1 polymer ?
#
loop_
_entity_poly.entity_id
_entity_poly.type
_entity_poly.pdbx_seq_one_letter_code
_entity_poly.pdbx_strand_id
1 'polypeptide(L)' 'MAQYIITKKVAKHGKQAIIVIPKVLENELKPSTVVKVTIDVIEVAK' A
#
# COMPACT_ATOMS: atom_id res chain seq x y z
N MET A 1 -14.67 -3.86 -11.74
CA MET A 1 -13.89 -3.63 -10.50
C MET A 1 -12.43 -3.68 -10.88
N ALA A 2 -11.65 -2.65 -10.53
CA ALA A 2 -10.22 -2.65 -10.82
C ALA A 2 -9.46 -3.35 -9.69
N GLN A 3 -8.50 -4.19 -10.05
CA GLN A 3 -7.59 -4.85 -9.10
C GLN A 3 -6.17 -4.38 -9.40
N TYR A 4 -5.48 -3.94 -8.36
CA TYR A 4 -4.09 -3.50 -8.45
C TYR A 4 -3.20 -4.41 -7.63
N ILE A 5 -2.10 -4.86 -8.23
CA ILE A 5 -1.04 -5.58 -7.53
C ILE A 5 0.15 -4.65 -7.44
N ILE A 6 0.56 -4.30 -6.22
CA ILE A 6 1.65 -3.36 -5.95
C ILE A 6 2.73 -4.11 -5.18
N THR A 7 3.87 -4.35 -5.84
CA THR A 7 5.07 -4.84 -5.16
C THR A 7 5.90 -3.65 -4.72
N LYS A 8 5.93 -3.40 -3.41
CA LYS A 8 6.70 -2.29 -2.84
C LYS A 8 7.23 -2.65 -1.47
N LYS A 9 8.41 -2.13 -1.12
CA LYS A 9 8.96 -2.27 0.23
C LYS A 9 8.12 -1.45 1.21
N VAL A 10 7.91 -2.01 2.40
CA VAL A 10 7.27 -1.29 3.51
C VAL A 10 8.20 -0.16 3.94
N ALA A 11 7.67 1.07 3.97
CA ALA A 11 8.42 2.24 4.40
C ALA A 11 8.17 2.51 5.89
N LYS A 12 8.98 3.38 6.48
CA LYS A 12 8.83 3.82 7.88
C LYS A 12 8.55 5.32 7.92
N HIS A 13 7.51 5.70 8.64
CA HIS A 13 7.19 7.08 8.93
C HIS A 13 7.05 7.26 10.44
N GLY A 14 8.04 7.92 11.05
CA GLY A 14 8.18 8.00 12.50
C GLY A 14 8.32 6.61 13.14
N LYS A 15 7.40 6.27 14.05
CA LYS A 15 7.35 4.96 14.72
C LYS A 15 6.46 3.93 13.99
N GLN A 16 5.83 4.32 12.88
CA GLN A 16 4.88 3.46 12.17
C GLN A 16 5.47 2.93 10.87
N ALA A 17 5.17 1.67 10.57
CA ALA A 17 5.37 1.11 9.25
C ALA A 17 4.20 1.52 8.35
N ILE A 18 4.51 1.98 7.13
CA ILE A 18 3.51 2.46 6.17
C ILE A 18 3.74 1.86 4.78
N ILE A 19 2.66 1.64 4.03
CA ILE A 19 2.72 1.30 2.61
C ILE A 19 2.40 2.58 1.83
N VAL A 20 3.38 3.08 1.07
CA VAL A 20 3.21 4.33 0.31
C VAL A 20 2.48 4.04 -1.00
N ILE A 21 1.25 4.52 -1.11
CA ILE A 21 0.41 4.40 -2.31
C ILE A 21 0.97 5.28 -3.45
N PRO A 22 1.18 4.73 -4.66
CA PRO A 22 1.61 5.50 -5.83
C PRO A 22 0.56 6.56 -6.24
N LYS A 23 1.04 7.72 -6.71
CA LYS A 23 0.19 8.84 -7.13
C LYS A 23 -0.80 8.49 -8.26
N VAL A 24 -0.47 7.54 -9.12
CA VAL A 24 -1.36 7.08 -10.19
C VAL A 24 -2.68 6.51 -9.68
N LEU A 25 -2.74 6.05 -8.43
CA LEU A 25 -3.96 5.52 -7.80
C LEU A 25 -4.70 6.57 -6.94
N GLU A 26 -4.20 7.81 -6.86
CA GLU A 26 -4.77 8.87 -6.00
C GLU A 26 -6.23 9.18 -6.36
N ASN A 27 -6.58 9.13 -7.64
CA ASN A 27 -7.94 9.40 -8.13
C ASN A 27 -8.95 8.34 -7.66
N GLU A 28 -8.49 7.11 -7.45
CA GLU A 28 -9.32 5.97 -7.04
C GLU A 28 -9.29 5.74 -5.54
N LEU A 29 -8.19 6.13 -4.88
CA LEU A 29 -7.94 5.99 -3.45
C LEU A 29 -8.04 7.35 -2.75
N LYS A 30 -9.18 8.01 -2.94
CA LYS A 30 -9.45 9.29 -2.27
C LYS A 30 -9.51 9.12 -0.75
N PRO A 31 -9.22 10.17 0.05
CA PRO A 31 -9.47 10.15 1.49
C PRO A 31 -10.89 9.66 1.80
N SER A 32 -11.04 8.86 2.86
CA SER A 32 -12.28 8.18 3.25
C SER A 32 -12.72 6.98 2.39
N THR A 33 -11.97 6.61 1.36
CA THR A 33 -12.22 5.38 0.60
C THR A 33 -11.79 4.16 1.43
N VAL A 34 -12.72 3.24 1.71
CA VAL A 34 -12.41 1.97 2.37
C VAL A 34 -11.98 0.97 1.31
N VAL A 35 -10.78 0.41 1.45
CA VAL A 35 -10.24 -0.59 0.52
C VAL A 35 -9.79 -1.85 1.25
N LYS A 36 -9.94 -2.99 0.59
CA LYS A 36 -9.38 -4.27 1.05
C LYS A 36 -7.91 -4.33 0.66
N VAL A 37 -7.02 -4.46 1.64
CA VAL A 37 -5.59 -4.68 1.42
C VAL A 37 -5.30 -6.17 1.60
N THR A 38 -4.64 -6.79 0.62
CA THR A 38 -4.12 -8.16 0.72
C THR A 38 -2.60 -8.07 0.71
N ILE A 39 -1.93 -8.69 1.68
CA ILE A 39 -0.47 -8.60 1.86
C ILE A 39 0.10 -10.01 1.77
N ASP A 40 0.91 -10.24 0.76
CA ASP A 40 1.72 -11.46 0.62
C ASP A 40 3.19 -11.10 0.90
N VAL A 41 3.78 -11.70 1.93
CA VAL A 41 5.18 -11.45 2.31
C VAL A 41 6.09 -12.28 1.42
N ILE A 42 6.78 -11.62 0.49
CA ILE A 42 7.69 -12.26 -0.48
C ILE A 42 9.11 -12.43 0.10
N GLU A 43 9.54 -11.48 0.93
CA GLU A 43 10.86 -11.51 1.58
C GLU A 43 10.77 -10.87 2.97
N VAL A 44 11.34 -11.52 3.98
CA VAL A 44 11.32 -11.04 5.36
C VAL A 44 12.51 -10.09 5.58
N ALA A 45 12.22 -8.86 6.04
CA ALA A 45 13.27 -7.94 6.46
C ALA A 45 14.01 -8.51 7.69
N LYS A 46 15.32 -8.70 7.58
CA LYS A 46 16.21 -9.11 8.69
C LYS A 46 16.61 -7.92 9.55
#